data_AF-A0A9E3KSK3-F1
#
_entry.id   AF-A0A9E3KSK3-F1
#
_cell.length_a   1.000
_cell.length_b   1.000
_cell.length_c   1.000
_cell.angle_alpha   90.00
_cell.angle_beta   90.00
_cell.angle_gamma   90.00
#
_symmetry.space_group_name_H-M   'P 1'
#
loop_
_entity.id
_entity.type
_entity.pdbx_description
1 polymer ?
#
loop_
_entity_poly.entity_id
_entity_poly.type
_entity_poly.pdbx_seq_one_letter_code
_entity_poly.pdbx_strand_id
1 'polypeptide(L)'
;MPYLNILEWATKERTFLVLIGIAFIIAAFATFNGKVAMWFGFLFAAYAAVANDSIQSLGTFIESNKDKKWYVLWLFTGLIMLATITFSYVYFNGDVTYQRLTDENGNTKYPFDEEFSYFQIIAPVVLLILTRLRMPVSTTFLLLSVFSADTSGITSVVWKSVSGYILAFVISFLIWYFAYDAISKYFKKRKFHKGWMVVQWLVSGSLWSVWLMQDGANIAVFLPRQLELWQFIIFVGTIFFGLGVLFYLRGDKIQEVVSEKVRISDVRAATLIDFTYVLLLIYKLFISTVPMSTTWVFLGTIGGREIAVSLSRRKKGSKHKRKALRLIGRDFLYATLGLVISVALASGANPTIRNNIIDYLTNLFTF
;
A
#
# COMPACT_ATOMS: atom_id res chain seq x y z
N MET A 1 -30.83 22.44 11.24
CA MET A 1 -30.49 21.01 11.28
C MET A 1 -29.00 20.88 11.05
N PRO A 2 -28.23 20.23 11.93
CA PRO A 2 -26.80 20.10 11.70
C PRO A 2 -26.59 19.20 10.49
N TYR A 3 -25.87 19.70 9.48
CA TYR A 3 -25.49 18.93 8.31
C TYR A 3 -24.77 17.67 8.77
N LEU A 4 -25.43 16.51 8.68
CA LEU A 4 -24.74 15.23 8.76
C LEU A 4 -23.75 15.23 7.61
N ASN A 5 -22.47 15.45 7.91
CA ASN A 5 -21.41 15.20 6.96
C ASN A 5 -21.44 13.68 6.71
N ILE A 6 -22.03 13.26 5.59
CA ILE A 6 -22.29 11.84 5.26
C ILE A 6 -21.00 11.01 5.39
N LEU A 7 -19.86 11.64 5.07
CA LEU A 7 -18.53 11.06 5.24
C LEU A 7 -18.18 10.80 6.72
N GLU A 8 -18.43 11.75 7.63
CA GLU A 8 -18.21 11.55 9.08
C GLU A 8 -19.20 10.55 9.70
N TRP A 9 -20.39 10.43 9.13
CA TRP A 9 -21.33 9.39 9.53
C TRP A 9 -20.87 8.00 9.09
N ALA A 10 -20.30 7.88 7.89
CA ALA A 10 -19.75 6.63 7.35
C ALA A 10 -18.52 6.14 8.14
N THR A 11 -17.75 7.05 8.76
CA THR A 11 -16.60 6.69 9.57
C THR A 11 -16.96 6.23 10.99
N LYS A 12 -18.23 6.31 11.42
CA LYS A 12 -18.68 5.76 12.71
C LYS A 12 -18.63 4.24 12.70
N GLU A 13 -18.25 3.64 13.84
CA GLU A 13 -18.00 2.19 13.93
C GLU A 13 -19.21 1.34 13.53
N ARG A 14 -20.40 1.67 14.03
CA ARG A 14 -21.63 0.96 13.65
C ARG A 14 -21.92 1.07 12.16
N THR A 15 -21.74 2.26 11.60
CA THR A 15 -21.99 2.51 10.17
C THR A 15 -20.98 1.77 9.30
N PHE A 16 -19.69 1.78 9.67
CA PHE A 16 -18.65 1.04 8.99
C PHE A 16 -18.97 -0.46 8.93
N LEU A 17 -19.37 -1.06 10.06
CA LEU A 17 -19.75 -2.48 10.09
C LEU A 17 -20.98 -2.79 9.21
N VAL A 18 -21.98 -1.91 9.20
CA VAL A 18 -23.14 -2.03 8.30
C VAL A 18 -22.71 -1.94 6.84
N LEU A 19 -21.85 -0.98 6.48
CA LEU A 19 -21.31 -0.82 5.13
C LEU A 19 -20.50 -2.04 4.69
N ILE A 20 -19.70 -2.63 5.58
CA ILE A 20 -18.97 -3.87 5.32
C ILE A 20 -19.94 -5.04 5.10
N GLY A 21 -20.97 -5.18 5.94
CA GLY A 21 -22.01 -6.20 5.75
C GLY A 21 -22.72 -6.08 4.39
N ILE A 22 -23.09 -4.85 4.01
CA ILE A 22 -23.65 -4.55 2.69
C ILE A 22 -22.65 -4.89 1.59
N ALA A 23 -21.36 -4.58 1.75
CA ALA A 23 -20.34 -4.87 0.74
C ALA A 23 -20.19 -6.39 0.50
N PHE A 24 -20.25 -7.22 1.55
CA PHE A 24 -20.27 -8.68 1.39
C PHE A 24 -21.50 -9.17 0.63
N ILE A 25 -22.68 -8.61 0.91
CA ILE A 25 -23.91 -8.94 0.20
C ILE A 25 -23.82 -8.52 -1.27
N ILE A 26 -23.36 -7.29 -1.55
CA ILE A 26 -23.14 -6.80 -2.92
C ILE A 26 -22.14 -7.70 -3.64
N ALA A 27 -21.05 -8.10 -2.99
CA ALA A 27 -20.07 -9.01 -3.58
C ALA A 27 -20.69 -10.35 -3.98
N ALA A 28 -21.61 -10.89 -3.17
CA ALA A 28 -22.32 -12.14 -3.47
C ALA A 28 -23.29 -12.00 -4.63
N PHE A 29 -23.97 -10.85 -4.76
CA PHE A 29 -24.85 -10.60 -5.92
C PHE A 29 -24.07 -10.26 -7.18
N ALA A 30 -22.90 -9.64 -7.05
CA ALA A 30 -22.10 -9.24 -8.19
C ALA A 30 -21.53 -10.44 -8.95
N THR A 31 -21.30 -11.59 -8.31
CA THR A 31 -20.83 -12.81 -8.99
C THR A 31 -21.81 -13.33 -10.06
N PHE A 32 -23.10 -12.96 -10.00
CA PHE A 32 -24.06 -13.35 -11.04
C PHE A 32 -23.85 -12.62 -12.38
N ASN A 33 -23.03 -11.57 -12.41
CA ASN A 33 -22.74 -10.83 -13.63
C ASN A 33 -21.29 -10.34 -13.65
N GLY A 34 -20.48 -10.87 -14.57
CA GLY A 34 -19.07 -10.54 -14.72
C GLY A 34 -18.75 -9.05 -14.76
N LYS A 35 -19.52 -8.26 -15.53
CA LYS A 35 -19.31 -6.80 -15.63
C LYS A 35 -19.63 -6.07 -14.33
N VAL A 36 -20.63 -6.54 -13.61
CA VAL A 36 -21.00 -5.99 -12.30
C VAL A 36 -19.93 -6.33 -11.27
N ALA A 37 -19.48 -7.59 -11.21
CA ALA A 37 -18.36 -8.03 -10.39
C ALA A 37 -17.07 -7.23 -10.67
N MET A 38 -16.76 -7.01 -11.95
CA MET A 38 -15.62 -6.22 -12.40
C MET A 38 -15.61 -4.82 -11.78
N TRP A 39 -16.72 -4.08 -11.94
CA TRP A 39 -16.81 -2.69 -11.47
C TRP A 39 -16.90 -2.59 -9.95
N PHE A 40 -17.66 -3.46 -9.28
CA PHE A 40 -17.70 -3.45 -7.81
C PHE A 40 -16.37 -3.87 -7.19
N GLY A 41 -15.73 -4.91 -7.74
CA GLY A 41 -14.40 -5.35 -7.34
C GLY A 41 -13.37 -4.23 -7.52
N PHE A 42 -13.37 -3.55 -8.67
CA PHE A 42 -12.55 -2.37 -8.91
C PHE A 42 -12.82 -1.25 -7.89
N LEU A 43 -14.08 -0.88 -7.63
CA LEU A 43 -14.41 0.19 -6.68
C LEU A 43 -13.94 -0.14 -5.26
N PHE A 44 -14.15 -1.39 -4.81
CA PHE A 44 -13.65 -1.83 -3.51
C PHE A 44 -12.12 -1.85 -3.49
N ALA A 45 -11.45 -2.35 -4.53
CA ALA A 45 -10.00 -2.39 -4.64
C ALA A 45 -9.38 -0.99 -4.64
N ALA A 46 -9.94 -0.05 -5.41
CA ALA A 46 -9.50 1.33 -5.47
C ALA A 46 -9.56 1.99 -4.10
N TYR A 47 -10.69 1.88 -3.40
CA TYR A 47 -10.83 2.45 -2.06
C TYR A 47 -9.90 1.76 -1.04
N ALA A 48 -9.86 0.42 -1.04
CA ALA A 48 -9.09 -0.35 -0.08
C ALA A 48 -7.57 -0.19 -0.24
N ALA A 49 -7.06 -0.27 -1.47
CA ALA A 49 -5.64 -0.11 -1.74
C ALA A 49 -5.17 1.33 -1.44
N VAL A 50 -5.93 2.34 -1.88
CA VAL A 50 -5.59 3.73 -1.57
C VAL A 50 -5.66 3.98 -0.06
N ALA A 51 -6.69 3.52 0.64
CA ALA A 51 -6.79 3.71 2.09
C ALA A 51 -5.67 2.99 2.87
N ASN A 52 -5.29 1.77 2.48
CA ASN A 52 -4.26 0.99 3.15
C ASN A 52 -2.84 1.51 2.89
N ASP A 53 -2.53 1.83 1.63
CA ASP A 53 -1.15 2.11 1.21
C ASP A 53 -0.82 3.60 1.20
N SER A 54 -1.83 4.47 1.18
CA SER A 54 -1.62 5.92 1.38
C SER A 54 -0.88 6.26 2.67
N ILE A 55 -0.97 5.43 3.72
CA ILE A 55 -0.14 5.53 4.93
C ILE A 55 1.35 5.62 4.58
N GLN A 56 1.79 4.77 3.65
CA GLN A 56 3.20 4.55 3.36
C GLN A 56 3.72 5.54 2.33
N SER A 57 2.87 5.98 1.39
CA SER A 57 3.23 6.88 0.30
C SER A 57 2.87 8.35 0.55
N LEU A 58 1.74 8.60 1.21
CA LEU A 58 1.20 9.95 1.47
C LEU A 58 1.12 10.29 2.96
N GLY A 59 1.28 9.33 3.86
CA GLY A 59 1.06 9.54 5.30
C GLY A 59 2.02 10.56 5.90
N THR A 60 3.31 10.48 5.57
CA THR A 60 4.32 11.45 6.00
C THR A 60 4.06 12.85 5.42
N PHE A 61 3.57 12.92 4.18
CA PHE A 61 3.20 14.16 3.50
C PHE A 61 1.98 14.84 4.14
N ILE A 62 0.93 14.07 4.42
CA ILE A 62 -0.28 14.56 5.10
C ILE A 62 0.07 15.07 6.50
N GLU A 63 0.87 14.32 7.27
CA GLU A 63 1.26 14.69 8.64
C GLU A 63 2.08 15.99 8.69
N SER A 64 3.07 16.10 7.80
CA SER A 64 3.98 17.25 7.77
C SER A 64 3.35 18.51 7.18
N ASN A 65 2.23 18.39 6.45
CA ASN A 65 1.52 19.51 5.82
C ASN A 65 0.09 19.69 6.36
N LYS A 66 -0.17 19.28 7.62
CA LYS A 66 -1.48 19.45 8.28
C LYS A 66 -1.98 20.90 8.37
N ASP A 67 -1.07 21.87 8.27
CA ASP A 67 -1.37 23.31 8.24
C ASP A 67 -1.94 23.77 6.89
N LYS A 68 -1.75 22.97 5.83
CA LYS A 68 -2.25 23.27 4.50
C LYS A 68 -3.70 22.84 4.34
N LYS A 69 -4.40 23.52 3.43
CA LYS A 69 -5.77 23.18 3.07
C LYS A 69 -5.78 21.86 2.29
N TRP A 70 -6.72 20.98 2.62
CA TRP A 70 -6.80 19.62 2.06
C TRP A 70 -6.84 19.62 0.53
N TYR A 71 -7.55 20.57 -0.09
CA TYR A 71 -7.67 20.64 -1.54
C TYR A 71 -6.35 20.97 -2.26
N VAL A 72 -5.40 21.65 -1.58
CA VAL A 72 -4.07 21.91 -2.16
C VAL A 72 -3.26 20.62 -2.22
N LEU A 73 -3.30 19.84 -1.13
CA LEU A 73 -2.62 18.55 -1.03
C LEU A 73 -3.25 17.53 -2.00
N TRP A 74 -4.58 17.56 -2.12
CA TRP A 74 -5.34 16.76 -3.07
C TRP A 74 -5.00 17.11 -4.52
N LEU A 75 -5.02 18.39 -4.90
CA LEU A 75 -4.69 18.77 -6.28
C LEU A 75 -3.24 18.44 -6.62
N PHE A 76 -2.29 18.66 -5.71
CA PHE A 76 -0.89 18.30 -5.93
C PHE A 76 -0.72 16.79 -6.20
N THR A 77 -1.26 15.94 -5.33
CA THR A 77 -1.13 14.48 -5.46
C THR A 77 -2.00 13.90 -6.57
N GLY A 78 -3.19 14.48 -6.79
CA GLY A 78 -4.11 14.13 -7.86
C GLY A 78 -3.55 14.46 -9.23
N LEU A 79 -2.90 15.60 -9.42
CA LEU A 79 -2.25 15.95 -10.68
C LEU A 79 -1.06 15.04 -11.01
N ILE A 80 -0.25 14.70 -10.01
CA ILE A 80 0.81 13.69 -10.18
C ILE A 80 0.19 12.36 -10.60
N MET A 81 -0.88 11.94 -9.92
CA MET A 81 -1.56 10.68 -10.23
C MET A 81 -2.12 10.65 -11.64
N LEU A 82 -2.78 11.73 -12.07
CA LEU A 82 -3.26 11.87 -13.44
C LEU A 82 -2.11 11.80 -14.43
N ALA A 83 -1.02 12.54 -14.21
CA ALA A 83 0.13 12.53 -15.12
C ALA A 83 0.77 11.15 -15.24
N THR A 84 1.03 10.48 -14.11
CA THR A 84 1.65 9.15 -14.05
C THR A 84 0.77 8.10 -14.74
N ILE A 85 -0.51 8.00 -14.39
CA ILE A 85 -1.40 6.99 -14.98
C ILE A 85 -1.69 7.28 -16.46
N THR A 86 -1.88 8.55 -16.83
CA THR A 86 -2.09 8.93 -18.24
C THR A 86 -0.86 8.61 -19.09
N PHE A 87 0.35 8.82 -18.55
CA PHE A 87 1.57 8.42 -19.25
C PHE A 87 1.58 6.91 -19.53
N SER A 88 1.25 6.07 -18.54
CA SER A 88 1.13 4.62 -18.76
C SER A 88 0.12 4.31 -19.86
N TYR A 89 -1.09 4.86 -19.76
CA TYR A 89 -2.18 4.61 -20.70
C TYR A 89 -1.79 4.95 -22.14
N VAL A 90 -1.14 6.09 -22.36
CA VAL A 90 -0.73 6.53 -23.70
C VAL A 90 0.47 5.73 -24.20
N TYR A 91 1.48 5.52 -23.36
CA TYR A 91 2.74 4.88 -23.77
C TYR A 91 2.59 3.37 -23.99
N PHE A 92 1.71 2.71 -23.23
CA PHE A 92 1.48 1.26 -23.28
C PHE A 92 0.13 0.88 -23.91
N ASN A 93 -0.38 1.69 -24.85
CA ASN A 93 -1.57 1.39 -25.66
C ASN A 93 -2.80 0.95 -24.84
N GLY A 94 -3.13 1.70 -23.80
CA GLY A 94 -4.30 1.48 -22.94
C GLY A 94 -4.01 0.82 -21.59
N ASP A 95 -2.78 0.40 -21.31
CA ASP A 95 -2.40 -0.18 -20.01
C ASP A 95 -2.11 0.91 -18.95
N VAL A 96 -2.75 0.78 -17.79
CA VAL A 96 -2.59 1.70 -16.64
C VAL A 96 -1.67 1.15 -15.54
N THR A 97 -1.02 0.01 -15.79
CA THR A 97 -0.30 -0.78 -14.78
C THR A 97 1.21 -0.80 -15.00
N TYR A 98 1.72 -0.05 -15.99
CA TYR A 98 3.11 -0.11 -16.44
C TYR A 98 3.51 -1.56 -16.80
N GLN A 99 2.60 -2.27 -17.48
CA GLN A 99 2.81 -3.66 -17.94
C GLN A 99 3.08 -4.67 -16.81
N ARG A 100 2.60 -4.40 -15.59
CA ARG A 100 2.89 -5.28 -14.44
C ARG A 100 1.95 -6.46 -14.30
N LEU A 101 0.81 -6.40 -14.98
CA LEU A 101 -0.12 -7.52 -15.08
C LEU A 101 0.15 -8.41 -16.32
N THR A 102 1.07 -8.00 -17.19
CA THR A 102 1.50 -8.72 -18.40
C THR A 102 2.86 -9.37 -18.19
N ASP A 103 3.08 -10.56 -18.75
CA ASP A 103 4.38 -11.23 -18.78
C ASP A 103 5.29 -10.65 -19.87
N GLU A 104 6.56 -11.08 -19.90
CA GLU A 104 7.57 -10.64 -20.88
C GLU A 104 7.24 -11.06 -22.33
N ASN A 105 6.29 -11.98 -22.52
CA ASN A 105 5.82 -12.49 -23.81
C ASN A 105 4.48 -11.85 -24.23
N GLY A 106 3.92 -10.93 -23.44
CA GLY A 106 2.61 -10.29 -23.69
C GLY A 106 1.40 -11.10 -23.21
N ASN A 107 1.57 -12.25 -22.56
CA ASN A 107 0.48 -13.01 -21.96
C ASN A 107 0.11 -12.42 -20.59
N THR A 108 -1.17 -12.46 -20.25
CA THR A 108 -1.65 -11.90 -18.98
C THR A 108 -1.37 -12.88 -17.83
N LYS A 109 -0.41 -12.54 -16.95
CA LYS A 109 -0.04 -13.37 -15.77
C LYS A 109 -1.21 -13.55 -14.79
N TYR A 110 -2.16 -12.62 -14.85
CA TYR A 110 -3.47 -12.69 -14.26
C TYR A 110 -4.43 -12.68 -15.45
N PRO A 111 -5.23 -13.71 -15.73
CA PRO A 111 -6.23 -13.66 -16.81
C PRO A 111 -7.38 -12.72 -16.44
N PHE A 112 -7.90 -11.97 -17.41
CA PHE A 112 -9.16 -11.25 -17.20
C PHE A 112 -10.25 -12.30 -17.37
N ASP A 113 -10.74 -12.81 -16.26
CA ASP A 113 -11.88 -13.73 -16.30
C ASP A 113 -13.16 -12.90 -16.31
N GLU A 114 -14.07 -13.21 -17.24
CA GLU A 114 -15.42 -12.65 -17.21
C GLU A 114 -16.24 -13.20 -16.03
N GLU A 115 -15.72 -14.20 -15.31
CA GLU A 115 -16.31 -14.79 -14.13
C GLU A 115 -15.40 -14.61 -12.92
N PHE A 116 -15.81 -13.72 -12.00
CA PHE A 116 -15.06 -13.49 -10.77
C PHE A 116 -15.58 -14.40 -9.65
N SER A 117 -14.66 -15.04 -8.94
CA SER A 117 -14.98 -15.75 -7.70
C SER A 117 -15.44 -14.77 -6.63
N TYR A 118 -16.36 -15.21 -5.77
CA TYR A 118 -16.77 -14.45 -4.58
C TYR A 118 -15.55 -13.99 -3.76
N PHE A 119 -14.55 -14.85 -3.62
CA PHE A 119 -13.32 -14.55 -2.88
C PHE A 119 -12.48 -13.43 -3.50
N GLN A 120 -12.50 -13.28 -4.83
CA GLN A 120 -11.82 -12.17 -5.52
C GLN A 120 -12.50 -10.83 -5.17
N ILE A 121 -13.83 -10.77 -5.21
CA ILE A 121 -14.60 -9.54 -4.96
C ILE A 121 -14.54 -9.11 -3.48
N ILE A 122 -14.52 -10.06 -2.53
CA ILE A 122 -14.43 -9.74 -1.10
C ILE A 122 -13.01 -9.45 -0.62
N ALA A 123 -11.97 -9.79 -1.37
CA ALA A 123 -10.59 -9.58 -0.94
C ALA A 123 -10.31 -8.08 -0.61
N PRO A 124 -10.71 -7.11 -1.45
CA PRO A 124 -10.67 -5.69 -1.07
C PRO A 124 -11.48 -5.33 0.18
N VAL A 125 -12.62 -5.97 0.41
CA VAL A 125 -13.47 -5.72 1.59
C VAL A 125 -12.77 -6.21 2.86
N VAL A 126 -12.11 -7.37 2.80
CA VAL A 126 -11.28 -7.88 3.90
C VAL A 126 -10.11 -6.93 4.17
N LEU A 127 -9.47 -6.39 3.14
CA LEU A 127 -8.43 -5.38 3.29
C LEU A 127 -8.96 -4.16 4.06
N LEU A 128 -10.15 -3.65 3.75
CA LEU A 128 -10.75 -2.54 4.50
C LEU A 128 -10.92 -2.82 6.00
N ILE A 129 -11.26 -4.06 6.36
CA ILE A 129 -11.35 -4.47 7.77
C ILE A 129 -9.96 -4.42 8.42
N LEU A 130 -8.93 -4.96 7.76
CA LEU A 130 -7.55 -4.98 8.27
C LEU A 130 -6.97 -3.56 8.41
N THR A 131 -7.23 -2.72 7.41
CA THR A 131 -6.94 -1.28 7.38
C THR A 131 -7.60 -0.59 8.59
N ARG A 132 -8.88 -0.88 8.87
CA ARG A 132 -9.61 -0.34 10.04
C ARG A 132 -9.03 -0.81 11.37
N LEU A 133 -8.56 -2.06 11.44
CA LEU A 133 -7.86 -2.64 12.59
C LEU A 133 -6.42 -2.11 12.77
N ARG A 134 -5.98 -1.17 11.93
CA ARG A 134 -4.63 -0.57 11.98
C ARG A 134 -3.52 -1.59 11.76
N MET A 135 -3.82 -2.66 11.03
CA MET A 135 -2.86 -3.69 10.66
C MET A 135 -2.30 -3.39 9.26
N PRO A 136 -1.02 -2.99 9.13
CA PRO A 136 -0.41 -2.78 7.82
C PRO A 136 -0.21 -4.14 7.13
N VAL A 137 -1.01 -4.40 6.11
CA VAL A 137 -0.96 -5.63 5.32
C VAL A 137 -0.50 -5.31 3.91
N SER A 138 0.10 -6.30 3.24
CA SER A 138 0.47 -6.20 1.83
C SER A 138 -0.76 -6.32 0.94
N THR A 139 -1.10 -5.23 0.27
CA THR A 139 -2.18 -5.19 -0.73
C THR A 139 -1.85 -6.07 -1.93
N THR A 140 -0.60 -6.09 -2.36
CA THR A 140 -0.09 -7.00 -3.41
C THR A 140 -0.39 -8.46 -3.08
N PHE A 141 -0.12 -8.89 -1.83
CA PHE A 141 -0.45 -10.26 -1.43
C PHE A 141 -1.96 -10.46 -1.41
N LEU A 142 -2.69 -9.59 -0.73
CA LEU A 142 -4.12 -9.80 -0.49
C LEU A 142 -4.93 -9.75 -1.79
N LEU A 143 -4.61 -8.82 -2.70
CA LEU A 143 -5.35 -8.64 -3.95
C LEU A 143 -4.82 -9.53 -5.07
N LEU A 144 -3.51 -9.51 -5.38
CA LEU A 144 -3.00 -10.27 -6.54
C LEU A 144 -2.96 -11.78 -6.31
N SER A 145 -2.77 -12.26 -5.08
CA SER A 145 -2.69 -13.72 -4.84
C SER A 145 -4.01 -14.43 -5.13
N VAL A 146 -5.14 -13.73 -4.98
CA VAL A 146 -6.49 -14.27 -5.23
C VAL A 146 -6.80 -14.35 -6.73
N PHE A 147 -6.04 -13.63 -7.56
CA PHE A 147 -6.05 -13.73 -9.02
C PHE A 147 -4.95 -14.63 -9.58
N SER A 148 -4.09 -15.21 -8.73
CA SER A 148 -3.03 -16.10 -9.17
C SER A 148 -3.62 -17.47 -9.55
N ALA A 149 -3.34 -17.91 -10.78
CA ALA A 149 -3.73 -19.24 -11.24
C ALA A 149 -2.91 -20.35 -10.57
N ASP A 150 -1.63 -20.06 -10.27
CA ASP A 150 -0.68 -21.03 -9.73
C ASP A 150 -0.07 -20.60 -8.39
N THR A 151 0.35 -21.59 -7.61
CA THR A 151 1.12 -21.43 -6.37
C THR A 151 2.51 -20.83 -6.62
N SER A 152 3.08 -21.03 -7.82
CA SER A 152 4.37 -20.46 -8.24
C SER A 152 4.36 -18.93 -8.21
N GLY A 153 3.24 -18.32 -8.63
CA GLY A 153 3.00 -16.88 -8.55
C GLY A 153 3.11 -16.37 -7.12
N ILE A 154 2.41 -17.01 -6.18
CA ILE A 154 2.40 -16.64 -4.76
C ILE A 154 3.80 -16.76 -4.15
N THR A 155 4.47 -17.90 -4.32
CA THR A 155 5.82 -18.12 -3.77
C THR A 155 6.82 -17.10 -4.30
N SER A 156 6.72 -16.73 -5.58
CA SER A 156 7.61 -15.73 -6.20
C SER A 156 7.44 -14.33 -5.58
N VAL A 157 6.19 -13.92 -5.29
CA VAL A 157 5.89 -12.63 -4.66
C VAL A 157 6.33 -12.65 -3.19
N VAL A 158 6.17 -13.77 -2.48
CA VAL A 158 6.64 -13.96 -1.10
C VAL A 158 8.15 -13.77 -1.02
N TRP A 159 8.91 -14.49 -1.83
CA TRP A 159 10.37 -14.40 -1.83
C TRP A 159 10.87 -12.99 -2.20
N LYS A 160 10.27 -12.36 -3.21
CA LYS A 160 10.60 -10.98 -3.60
C LYS A 160 10.30 -9.97 -2.48
N SER A 161 9.24 -10.19 -1.72
CA SER A 161 8.88 -9.29 -0.61
C SER A 161 9.79 -9.47 0.61
N VAL A 162 10.14 -10.70 0.98
CA VAL A 162 11.09 -10.97 2.09
C VAL A 162 12.49 -10.45 1.76
N SER A 163 12.98 -10.70 0.53
CA SER A 163 14.27 -10.16 0.10
C SER A 163 14.26 -8.63 0.02
N GLY A 164 13.14 -8.04 -0.42
CA GLY A 164 12.89 -6.59 -0.38
C GLY A 164 12.97 -6.02 1.04
N TYR A 165 12.33 -6.67 2.01
CA TYR A 165 12.39 -6.30 3.43
C TYR A 165 13.82 -6.30 3.96
N ILE A 166 14.59 -7.38 3.74
CA ILE A 166 15.97 -7.51 4.24
C ILE A 166 16.85 -6.40 3.65
N LEU A 167 16.78 -6.20 2.33
CA LEU A 167 17.54 -5.18 1.65
C LEU A 167 17.20 -3.78 2.18
N ALA A 168 15.91 -3.46 2.30
CA ALA A 168 15.43 -2.19 2.81
C ALA A 168 15.86 -1.94 4.25
N PHE A 169 15.82 -2.98 5.09
CA PHE A 169 16.28 -2.94 6.46
C PHE A 169 17.77 -2.61 6.57
N VAL A 170 18.62 -3.31 5.82
CA VAL A 170 20.07 -3.11 5.86
C VAL A 170 20.44 -1.72 5.35
N ILE A 171 19.90 -1.31 4.19
CA ILE A 171 20.21 0.01 3.61
C ILE A 171 19.74 1.13 4.54
N SER A 172 18.50 1.05 5.04
CA SER A 172 17.98 2.05 5.97
C SER A 172 18.80 2.10 7.26
N PHE A 173 19.17 0.93 7.81
CA PHE A 173 20.03 0.86 8.99
C PHE A 173 21.37 1.57 8.76
N LEU A 174 22.08 1.29 7.67
CA LEU A 174 23.37 1.90 7.37
C LEU A 174 23.25 3.41 7.20
N ILE A 175 22.27 3.88 6.41
CA ILE A 175 22.02 5.31 6.18
C ILE A 175 21.78 6.01 7.52
N TRP A 176 20.87 5.50 8.35
CA TRP A 176 20.52 6.15 9.61
C TRP A 176 21.61 6.05 10.66
N TYR A 177 22.37 4.95 10.68
CA TYR A 177 23.46 4.76 11.63
C TYR A 177 24.60 5.75 11.37
N PHE A 178 25.05 5.87 10.11
CA PHE A 178 26.12 6.79 9.73
C PHE A 178 25.67 8.25 9.67
N ALA A 179 24.44 8.53 9.25
CA ALA A 179 23.93 9.90 9.20
C ALA A 179 23.48 10.43 10.57
N TYR A 180 23.40 9.61 11.61
CA TYR A 180 22.85 9.99 12.92
C TYR A 180 23.52 11.24 13.52
N ASP A 181 24.86 11.29 13.52
CA ASP A 181 25.60 12.40 14.10
C ASP A 181 25.45 13.68 13.28
N ALA A 182 25.40 13.58 11.95
CA ALA A 182 25.13 14.72 11.07
C ALA A 182 23.70 15.25 11.27
N ILE A 183 22.70 14.37 11.22
CA ILE A 183 21.28 14.70 11.42
C ILE A 183 21.10 15.37 12.80
N SER A 184 21.62 14.77 13.86
CA SER A 184 21.45 15.30 15.23
C SER A 184 22.15 16.64 15.45
N LYS A 185 23.22 16.95 14.70
CA LYS A 185 23.91 18.25 14.71
C LYS A 185 23.14 19.32 13.93
N TYR A 186 22.70 19.01 12.71
CA TYR A 186 22.05 19.99 11.83
C TYR A 186 20.56 20.20 12.13
N PHE A 187 19.87 19.20 12.70
CA PHE A 187 18.43 19.29 12.96
C PHE A 187 18.08 20.09 14.23
N LYS A 188 19.06 20.43 15.07
CA LYS A 188 18.86 21.27 16.28
C LYS A 188 18.54 22.73 15.97
N LYS A 189 18.80 23.23 14.75
CA LYS A 189 18.48 24.62 14.38
C LYS A 189 16.96 24.79 14.21
N ARG A 190 16.35 25.66 15.05
CA ARG A 190 14.89 25.90 15.14
C ARG A 190 14.25 26.55 13.90
N LYS A 191 15.03 27.27 13.08
CA LYS A 191 14.55 27.85 11.81
C LYS A 191 15.12 27.04 10.65
N PHE A 192 14.27 26.30 9.95
CA PHE A 192 14.62 25.61 8.71
C PHE A 192 14.29 26.49 7.51
N HIS A 193 15.09 26.38 6.45
CA HIS A 193 14.89 27.13 5.21
C HIS A 193 13.59 26.67 4.52
N LYS A 194 12.81 27.60 3.97
CA LYS A 194 11.55 27.30 3.25
C LYS A 194 11.74 26.30 2.10
N GLY A 195 12.95 26.23 1.52
CA GLY A 195 13.30 25.24 0.49
C GLY A 195 13.13 23.78 0.91
N TRP A 196 13.18 23.45 2.20
CA TRP A 196 12.88 22.08 2.67
C TRP A 196 11.45 21.65 2.39
N MET A 197 10.51 22.60 2.34
CA MET A 197 9.12 22.31 1.94
C MET A 197 9.07 21.87 0.48
N VAL A 198 9.78 22.56 -0.42
CA VAL A 198 9.85 22.20 -1.84
C VAL A 198 10.49 20.83 -2.03
N VAL A 199 11.62 20.57 -1.36
CA VAL A 199 12.30 19.26 -1.43
C VAL A 199 11.39 18.16 -0.92
N GLN A 200 10.71 18.37 0.22
CA GLN A 200 9.79 17.37 0.76
C GLN A 200 8.64 17.08 -0.19
N TRP A 201 8.04 18.10 -0.80
CA TRP A 201 6.96 17.92 -1.77
C TRP A 201 7.42 17.16 -3.01
N LEU A 202 8.61 17.48 -3.53
CA LEU A 202 9.20 16.73 -4.65
C LEU A 202 9.47 15.27 -4.28
N VAL A 203 10.03 15.01 -3.11
CA VAL A 203 10.32 13.63 -2.66
C VAL A 203 9.04 12.85 -2.42
N SER A 204 8.06 13.40 -1.71
CA SER A 204 6.77 12.72 -1.48
C SER A 204 5.97 12.58 -2.78
N GLY A 205 6.05 13.54 -3.70
CA GLY A 205 5.45 13.45 -5.03
C GLY A 205 6.06 12.32 -5.87
N SER A 206 7.39 12.20 -5.85
CA SER A 206 8.11 11.08 -6.48
C SER A 206 7.73 9.74 -5.84
N LEU A 207 7.63 9.69 -4.51
CA LEU A 207 7.19 8.49 -3.80
C LEU A 207 5.80 8.04 -4.23
N TRP A 208 4.88 9.01 -4.31
CA TRP A 208 3.53 8.76 -4.77
C TRP A 208 3.50 8.27 -6.23
N SER A 209 4.25 8.91 -7.12
CA SER A 209 4.35 8.46 -8.52
C SER A 209 4.91 7.04 -8.63
N VAL A 210 6.00 6.74 -7.92
CA VAL A 210 6.59 5.40 -7.94
C VAL A 210 5.64 4.38 -7.34
N TRP A 211 4.89 4.72 -6.29
CA TRP A 211 3.86 3.86 -5.73
C TRP A 211 2.69 3.61 -6.70
N LEU A 212 2.32 4.58 -7.54
CA LEU A 212 1.30 4.36 -8.58
C LEU A 212 1.78 3.39 -9.65
N MET A 213 3.06 3.50 -10.06
CA MET A 213 3.69 2.54 -10.96
C MET A 213 3.75 1.15 -10.29
N GLN A 214 4.20 1.14 -9.03
CA GLN A 214 3.92 0.25 -7.89
C GLN A 214 2.68 -0.64 -7.96
N ASP A 215 1.75 -0.21 -7.14
CA ASP A 215 0.60 -0.93 -6.67
C ASP A 215 -0.67 -0.48 -7.40
N GLY A 216 -0.56 0.41 -8.40
CA GLY A 216 -1.65 0.71 -9.33
C GLY A 216 -2.19 -0.56 -10.01
N ALA A 217 -1.32 -1.55 -10.22
CA ALA A 217 -1.69 -2.89 -10.69
C ALA A 217 -2.69 -3.60 -9.75
N ASN A 218 -2.59 -3.41 -8.43
CA ASN A 218 -3.52 -4.02 -7.47
C ASN A 218 -4.93 -3.44 -7.60
N ILE A 219 -5.04 -2.17 -8.01
CA ILE A 219 -6.32 -1.50 -8.25
C ILE A 219 -6.90 -1.95 -9.61
N ALA A 220 -6.04 -2.03 -10.63
CA ALA A 220 -6.44 -2.36 -11.99
C ALA A 220 -6.63 -3.86 -12.27
N VAL A 221 -6.34 -4.74 -11.30
CA VAL A 221 -6.40 -6.21 -11.49
C VAL A 221 -7.79 -6.71 -11.96
N PHE A 222 -8.85 -6.01 -11.55
CA PHE A 222 -10.22 -6.30 -11.96
C PHE A 222 -10.53 -5.83 -13.38
N LEU A 223 -9.75 -4.93 -13.98
CA LEU A 223 -10.08 -4.30 -15.25
C LEU A 223 -9.37 -4.98 -16.44
N PRO A 224 -9.86 -4.78 -17.67
CA PRO A 224 -9.14 -5.20 -18.87
C PRO A 224 -7.73 -4.59 -18.93
N ARG A 225 -6.79 -5.29 -19.57
CA ARG A 225 -5.36 -4.90 -19.58
C ARG A 225 -5.14 -3.71 -20.51
N GLN A 226 -6.03 -3.55 -21.49
CA GLN A 226 -6.14 -2.36 -22.32
C GLN A 226 -7.49 -1.73 -22.02
N LEU A 227 -7.46 -0.54 -21.44
CA LEU A 227 -8.69 0.19 -21.14
C LEU A 227 -9.16 0.96 -22.36
N GLU A 228 -10.47 0.95 -22.59
CA GLU A 228 -11.09 1.93 -23.47
C GLU A 228 -11.11 3.30 -22.77
N LEU A 229 -11.25 4.38 -23.55
CA LEU A 229 -11.22 5.75 -23.04
C LEU A 229 -12.23 5.99 -21.90
N TRP A 230 -13.44 5.42 -21.99
CA TRP A 230 -14.44 5.58 -20.94
C TRP A 230 -14.07 4.80 -19.66
N GLN A 231 -13.47 3.60 -19.79
CA GLN A 231 -12.99 2.81 -18.66
C GLN A 231 -11.84 3.52 -17.96
N PHE A 232 -10.94 4.11 -18.75
CA PHE A 232 -9.85 4.94 -18.27
C PHE A 232 -10.36 6.15 -17.48
N ILE A 233 -11.35 6.88 -18.00
CA ILE A 233 -11.95 8.03 -17.31
C ILE A 233 -12.56 7.62 -15.96
N ILE A 234 -13.28 6.50 -15.90
CA ILE A 234 -13.83 5.97 -14.64
C ILE A 234 -12.69 5.55 -13.70
N PHE A 235 -11.65 4.91 -14.21
CA PHE A 235 -10.49 4.48 -13.43
C PHE A 235 -9.80 5.66 -12.74
N VAL A 236 -9.36 6.65 -13.52
CA VAL A 236 -8.67 7.83 -12.97
C VAL A 236 -9.60 8.70 -12.13
N GLY A 237 -10.87 8.83 -12.53
CA GLY A 237 -11.87 9.60 -11.79
C GLY A 237 -12.10 9.02 -10.40
N THR A 238 -12.26 7.70 -10.29
CA THR A 238 -12.46 7.00 -9.01
C THR A 238 -11.29 7.25 -8.06
N ILE A 239 -10.04 7.07 -8.54
CA ILE A 239 -8.84 7.30 -7.73
C ILE A 239 -8.72 8.79 -7.37
N PHE A 240 -8.96 9.70 -8.32
CA PHE A 240 -8.87 11.15 -8.10
C PHE A 240 -9.82 11.62 -7.00
N PHE A 241 -11.10 11.25 -7.08
CA PHE A 241 -12.09 11.63 -6.06
C PHE A 241 -11.87 10.88 -4.74
N GLY A 242 -11.43 9.62 -4.78
CA GLY A 242 -11.03 8.85 -3.60
C GLY A 242 -9.91 9.55 -2.82
N LEU A 243 -8.90 10.08 -3.50
CA LEU A 243 -7.87 10.92 -2.88
C LEU A 243 -8.46 12.18 -2.25
N GLY A 244 -9.44 12.80 -2.91
CA GLY A 244 -10.14 13.98 -2.38
C GLY A 244 -10.78 13.68 -1.02
N VAL A 245 -11.48 12.56 -0.91
CA VAL A 245 -12.05 12.08 0.36
C VAL A 245 -10.97 11.81 1.40
N LEU A 246 -9.87 11.17 1.00
CA LEU A 246 -8.75 10.86 1.89
C LEU A 246 -8.12 12.13 2.49
N PHE A 247 -7.84 13.13 1.67
CA PHE A 247 -7.28 14.41 2.14
C PHE A 247 -8.31 15.21 2.96
N TYR A 248 -9.58 15.15 2.59
CA TYR A 248 -10.66 15.78 3.35
C TYR A 248 -10.76 15.22 4.77
N LEU A 249 -10.70 13.90 4.90
CA LEU A 249 -10.68 13.19 6.20
C LEU A 249 -9.30 13.21 6.88
N ARG A 250 -8.28 13.82 6.25
CA ARG A 250 -6.88 13.87 6.72
C ARG A 250 -6.30 12.49 7.06
N GLY A 251 -6.71 11.46 6.32
CA GLY A 251 -6.29 10.07 6.54
C GLY A 251 -6.97 9.36 7.72
N ASP A 252 -7.99 9.95 8.36
CA ASP A 252 -8.85 9.33 9.40
C ASP A 252 -8.07 8.51 10.47
N LYS A 253 -8.69 7.47 11.06
CA LYS A 253 -8.11 6.57 12.06
C LYS A 253 -6.78 5.94 11.62
N ILE A 254 -6.52 5.81 10.33
CA ILE A 254 -5.33 5.11 9.87
C ILE A 254 -4.08 5.98 9.94
N GLN A 255 -4.26 7.30 9.95
CA GLN A 255 -3.15 8.21 10.10
C GLN A 255 -2.55 8.22 11.51
N GLU A 256 -3.32 7.77 12.51
CA GLU A 256 -2.79 7.52 13.85
C GLU A 256 -1.61 6.54 13.82
N VAL A 257 -1.62 5.56 12.91
CA VAL A 257 -0.55 4.56 12.76
C VAL A 257 0.80 5.21 12.38
N VAL A 258 0.81 6.18 11.47
CA VAL A 258 2.04 6.90 11.07
C VAL A 258 2.49 7.82 12.18
N SER A 259 1.55 8.59 12.75
CA SER A 259 1.83 9.56 13.80
C SER A 259 2.39 8.93 15.08
N GLU A 260 1.96 7.71 15.42
CA GLU A 260 2.49 6.94 16.55
C GLU A 260 3.87 6.36 16.26
N LYS A 261 4.09 5.89 15.02
CA LYS A 261 5.30 5.15 14.64
C LYS A 261 6.50 6.05 14.42
N VAL A 262 6.28 7.31 14.04
CA VAL A 262 7.38 8.20 13.75
C VAL A 262 7.03 9.59 14.27
N ARG A 263 7.94 10.22 15.02
CA ARG A 263 7.82 11.64 15.42
C ARG A 263 8.04 12.54 14.18
N ILE A 264 7.14 12.50 13.18
CA ILE A 264 7.24 13.21 11.89
C ILE A 264 6.59 14.59 11.93
N SER A 265 6.62 15.29 13.06
CA SER A 265 6.27 16.71 13.01
C SER A 265 7.36 17.55 12.32
N ASP A 266 8.55 16.98 12.08
CA ASP A 266 9.67 17.65 11.39
C ASP A 266 9.76 17.22 9.92
N VAL A 267 9.51 18.19 9.03
CA VAL A 267 9.57 18.07 7.56
C VAL A 267 10.88 17.42 7.09
N ARG A 268 12.01 17.69 7.74
CA ARG A 268 13.32 17.17 7.34
C ARG A 268 13.45 15.67 7.61
N ALA A 269 12.89 15.20 8.72
CA ALA A 269 12.91 13.79 9.07
C ALA A 269 11.96 13.00 8.17
N ALA A 270 10.81 13.58 7.84
CA ALA A 270 9.89 13.06 6.82
C ALA A 270 10.60 12.86 5.48
N THR A 271 11.25 13.93 5.00
CA THR A 271 11.95 13.95 3.71
C THR A 271 13.01 12.85 3.62
N LEU A 272 13.78 12.62 4.67
CA LEU A 272 14.85 11.63 4.64
C LEU A 272 14.32 10.18 4.62
N ILE A 273 13.23 9.92 5.34
CA ILE A 273 12.54 8.62 5.32
C ILE A 273 11.97 8.38 3.92
N ASP A 274 11.18 9.33 3.42
CA ASP A 274 10.57 9.24 2.10
C ASP A 274 11.64 9.07 1.03
N PHE A 275 12.74 9.83 1.08
CA PHE A 275 13.83 9.74 0.11
C PHE A 275 14.49 8.36 0.10
N THR A 276 14.77 7.81 1.28
CA THR A 276 15.33 6.44 1.40
C THR A 276 14.38 5.42 0.79
N TYR A 277 13.08 5.57 1.06
CA TYR A 277 12.06 4.66 0.57
C TYR A 277 11.87 4.77 -0.96
N VAL A 278 11.81 6.00 -1.51
CA VAL A 278 11.78 6.27 -2.95
C VAL A 278 12.94 5.60 -3.66
N LEU A 279 14.17 5.78 -3.16
CA LEU A 279 15.35 5.18 -3.79
C LEU A 279 15.27 3.65 -3.84
N LEU A 280 14.80 3.03 -2.78
CA LEU A 280 14.61 1.57 -2.73
C LEU A 280 13.55 1.10 -3.73
N LEU A 281 12.42 1.80 -3.82
CA LEU A 281 11.36 1.47 -4.76
C LEU A 281 11.80 1.68 -6.20
N ILE A 282 12.51 2.77 -6.50
CA ILE A 282 13.07 3.04 -7.84
C ILE A 282 14.09 1.95 -8.22
N TYR A 283 15.01 1.61 -7.31
CA TYR A 283 15.98 0.53 -7.54
C TYR A 283 15.27 -0.79 -7.91
N LYS A 284 14.20 -1.14 -7.19
CA LYS A 284 13.42 -2.34 -7.48
C LYS A 284 12.60 -2.23 -8.77
N LEU A 285 12.07 -1.04 -9.09
CA LEU A 285 11.32 -0.76 -10.31
C LEU A 285 12.14 -1.07 -11.56
N PHE A 286 13.43 -0.74 -11.56
CA PHE A 286 14.32 -0.97 -12.72
C PHE A 286 14.86 -2.40 -12.82
N ILE A 287 14.84 -3.18 -11.75
CA ILE A 287 15.45 -4.53 -11.71
C ILE A 287 14.41 -5.63 -11.93
N SER A 288 13.13 -5.39 -11.62
CA SER A 288 12.12 -6.43 -11.80
C SER A 288 10.74 -5.89 -12.13
N THR A 289 10.11 -6.53 -13.12
CA THR A 289 8.72 -6.32 -13.54
C THR A 289 7.69 -6.97 -12.61
N VAL A 290 8.10 -7.94 -11.78
CA VAL A 290 7.16 -8.64 -10.88
C VAL A 290 6.72 -7.74 -9.73
N PRO A 291 5.40 -7.62 -9.46
CA PRO A 291 4.87 -6.88 -8.32
C PRO A 291 5.52 -7.31 -7.00
N MET A 292 5.97 -6.33 -6.21
CA MET A 292 6.57 -6.54 -4.89
C MET A 292 5.69 -5.87 -3.84
N SER A 293 5.65 -6.45 -2.63
CA SER A 293 4.99 -5.78 -1.52
C SER A 293 5.77 -4.56 -1.05
N THR A 294 5.25 -3.38 -1.38
CA THR A 294 5.72 -2.09 -0.86
C THR A 294 5.62 -2.01 0.66
N THR A 295 4.64 -2.68 1.28
CA THR A 295 4.50 -2.83 2.74
C THR A 295 5.71 -3.48 3.39
N TRP A 296 6.22 -4.58 2.84
CA TRP A 296 7.38 -5.26 3.42
C TRP A 296 8.65 -4.42 3.30
N VAL A 297 8.84 -3.74 2.16
CA VAL A 297 9.95 -2.80 1.98
C VAL A 297 9.85 -1.65 3.00
N PHE A 298 8.67 -1.07 3.19
CA PHE A 298 8.41 0.00 4.14
C PHE A 298 8.70 -0.41 5.59
N LEU A 299 8.21 -1.59 6.00
CA LEU A 299 8.49 -2.15 7.32
C LEU A 299 9.98 -2.39 7.55
N GLY A 300 10.69 -2.87 6.51
CA GLY A 300 12.14 -2.97 6.52
C GLY A 300 12.81 -1.62 6.74
N THR A 301 12.42 -0.60 5.97
CA THR A 301 12.96 0.77 6.08
C THR A 301 12.75 1.36 7.48
N ILE A 302 11.55 1.26 8.06
CA ILE A 302 11.27 1.75 9.42
C ILE A 302 12.05 0.94 10.46
N GLY A 303 12.07 -0.40 10.33
CA GLY A 303 12.76 -1.28 11.26
C GLY A 303 14.26 -0.99 11.32
N GLY A 304 14.92 -0.85 10.16
CA GLY A 304 16.34 -0.53 10.07
C GLY A 304 16.67 0.80 10.74
N ARG A 305 15.84 1.83 10.48
CA ARG A 305 15.95 3.15 11.10
C ARG A 305 15.80 3.09 12.62
N GLU A 306 14.75 2.44 13.14
CA GLU A 306 14.49 2.40 14.58
C GLU A 306 15.61 1.67 15.33
N ILE A 307 16.14 0.58 14.78
CA ILE A 307 17.32 -0.08 15.36
C ILE A 307 18.54 0.84 15.32
N ALA A 308 18.87 1.43 14.16
CA ALA A 308 20.01 2.35 14.02
C ALA A 308 19.94 3.50 15.03
N VAL A 309 18.81 4.20 15.08
CA VAL A 309 18.59 5.31 16.03
C VAL A 309 18.65 4.83 17.49
N SER A 310 18.13 3.64 17.79
CA SER A 310 18.19 3.08 19.16
C SER A 310 19.61 2.70 19.59
N LEU A 311 20.50 2.35 18.65
CA LEU A 311 21.90 2.05 18.91
C LEU A 311 22.74 3.32 19.01
N SER A 312 22.52 4.30 18.14
CA SER A 312 23.29 5.55 18.11
C SER A 312 22.92 6.53 19.24
N ARG A 313 21.77 6.34 19.91
CA ARG A 313 21.39 7.15 21.07
C ARG A 313 22.28 6.86 22.28
N ARG A 314 22.98 7.89 22.76
CA ARG A 314 23.84 7.83 23.97
C ARG A 314 23.06 7.88 25.31
N LYS A 315 21.79 7.45 25.35
CA LYS A 315 20.95 7.53 26.56
C LYS A 315 21.18 6.26 27.41
N LYS A 316 21.44 6.40 28.72
CA LYS A 316 21.60 5.25 29.62
C LYS A 316 20.33 4.39 29.67
N GLY A 317 20.47 3.06 29.57
CA GLY A 317 19.42 2.05 29.74
C GLY A 317 18.99 1.29 28.48
N SER A 318 18.33 0.13 28.65
CA SER A 318 17.88 -0.75 27.55
C SER A 318 16.45 -0.50 27.08
N LYS A 319 15.70 0.40 27.75
CA LYS A 319 14.27 0.65 27.48
C LYS A 319 13.99 1.06 26.03
N HIS A 320 14.87 1.87 25.40
CA HIS A 320 14.68 2.27 23.99
C HIS A 320 14.93 1.13 23.00
N LYS A 321 15.83 0.18 23.31
CA LYS A 321 16.17 -0.96 22.45
C LYS A 321 15.02 -1.97 22.49
N ARG A 322 14.50 -2.23 23.71
CA ARG A 322 13.32 -3.08 23.91
C ARG A 322 12.06 -2.50 23.25
N LYS A 323 11.90 -1.18 23.27
CA LYS A 323 10.79 -0.51 22.56
C LYS A 323 10.92 -0.68 21.04
N ALA A 324 12.10 -0.42 20.46
CA ALA A 324 12.33 -0.58 19.03
C ALA A 324 12.08 -2.03 18.58
N LEU A 325 12.63 -3.01 19.30
CA LEU A 325 12.42 -4.43 18.99
C LEU A 325 10.94 -4.86 19.09
N ARG A 326 10.21 -4.37 20.11
CA ARG A 326 8.77 -4.65 20.26
C ARG A 326 7.95 -4.08 19.10
N LEU A 327 8.28 -2.87 18.63
CA LEU A 327 7.59 -2.25 17.50
C LEU A 327 7.80 -3.06 16.21
N ILE A 328 9.05 -3.43 15.93
CA ILE A 328 9.40 -4.25 14.74
C ILE A 328 8.73 -5.62 14.82
N GLY A 329 8.78 -6.29 15.97
CA GLY A 329 8.15 -7.60 16.14
C GLY A 329 6.63 -7.56 15.96
N ARG A 330 5.95 -6.52 16.48
CA ARG A 330 4.50 -6.33 16.27
C ARG A 330 4.19 -6.11 14.78
N ASP A 331 4.98 -5.27 14.11
CA ASP A 331 4.75 -4.95 12.71
C ASP A 331 5.01 -6.16 11.79
N PHE A 332 6.05 -6.94 12.07
CA PHE A 332 6.32 -8.20 11.39
C PHE A 332 5.20 -9.23 11.61
N LEU A 333 4.68 -9.33 12.83
CA LEU A 333 3.54 -10.19 13.15
C LEU A 333 2.30 -9.81 12.33
N TYR A 334 1.97 -8.51 12.25
CA TYR A 334 0.82 -8.04 11.46
C TYR A 334 1.01 -8.29 9.96
N ALA A 335 2.19 -8.07 9.42
CA ALA A 335 2.48 -8.38 8.02
C ALA A 335 2.36 -9.88 7.72
N THR A 336 2.84 -10.72 8.64
CA THR A 336 2.76 -12.19 8.53
C THR A 336 1.32 -12.67 8.63
N LEU A 337 0.53 -12.18 9.60
CA LEU A 337 -0.90 -12.49 9.70
C LEU A 337 -1.66 -12.08 8.43
N GLY A 338 -1.33 -10.90 7.89
CA GLY A 338 -1.88 -10.45 6.62
C GLY A 338 -1.55 -11.38 5.44
N LEU A 339 -0.33 -11.92 5.40
CA LEU A 339 0.06 -12.94 4.42
C LEU A 339 -0.74 -14.24 4.59
N VAL A 340 -0.94 -14.70 5.83
CA VAL A 340 -1.75 -15.90 6.11
C VAL A 340 -3.19 -15.71 5.64
N ILE A 341 -3.80 -14.54 5.92
CA ILE A 341 -5.15 -14.20 5.46
C ILE A 341 -5.22 -14.18 3.93
N SER A 342 -4.21 -13.59 3.28
CA SER A 342 -4.09 -13.57 1.81
C SER A 342 -4.04 -14.98 1.21
N VAL A 343 -3.23 -15.88 1.78
CA VAL A 343 -3.14 -17.28 1.33
C VAL A 343 -4.47 -18.01 1.55
N ALA A 344 -5.16 -17.76 2.66
CA ALA A 344 -6.49 -18.33 2.92
C ALA A 344 -7.53 -17.86 1.89
N LEU A 345 -7.54 -16.58 1.53
CA LEU A 345 -8.41 -16.04 0.48
C LEU A 345 -8.08 -16.62 -0.89
N ALA A 346 -6.80 -16.73 -1.24
CA ALA A 346 -6.36 -17.32 -2.50
C ALA A 346 -6.75 -18.81 -2.61
N SER A 347 -6.62 -19.56 -1.51
CA SER A 347 -7.12 -20.94 -1.40
C SER A 347 -8.65 -21.03 -1.54
N GLY A 348 -9.39 -20.05 -1.02
CA GLY A 348 -10.84 -19.96 -1.22
C GLY A 348 -11.22 -19.72 -2.68
N ALA A 349 -10.47 -18.86 -3.37
CA ALA A 349 -10.74 -18.49 -4.76
C ALA A 349 -10.33 -19.57 -5.77
N ASN A 350 -9.23 -20.28 -5.53
CA ASN A 350 -8.62 -21.17 -6.52
C ASN A 350 -8.49 -22.61 -5.97
N PRO A 351 -9.23 -23.58 -6.54
CA PRO A 351 -9.17 -24.98 -6.14
C PRO A 351 -7.76 -25.61 -6.25
N THR A 352 -6.96 -25.23 -7.24
CA THR A 352 -5.59 -25.73 -7.44
C THR A 352 -4.69 -25.30 -6.30
N ILE A 353 -4.77 -24.02 -5.89
CA ILE A 353 -4.04 -23.51 -4.72
C ILE A 353 -4.48 -24.23 -3.45
N ARG A 354 -5.80 -24.45 -3.28
CA ARG A 354 -6.34 -25.16 -2.13
C ARG A 354 -5.80 -26.57 -2.00
N ASN A 355 -5.82 -27.34 -3.08
CA ASN A 355 -5.34 -28.73 -3.07
C ASN A 355 -3.84 -28.78 -2.78
N ASN A 356 -3.03 -27.93 -3.44
CA ASN A 356 -1.59 -27.85 -3.18
C ASN A 356 -1.25 -27.53 -1.72
N ILE A 357 -2.03 -26.64 -1.07
CA ILE A 357 -1.84 -26.31 0.35
C ILE A 357 -2.21 -27.52 1.23
N ILE A 358 -3.33 -28.17 0.95
CA ILE A 358 -3.77 -29.37 1.68
C ILE A 358 -2.73 -30.48 1.55
N ASP A 359 -2.21 -30.73 0.35
CA ASP A 359 -1.18 -31.72 0.08
C ASP A 359 0.11 -31.40 0.84
N TYR A 360 0.55 -30.13 0.80
CA TYR A 360 1.72 -29.68 1.55
C TYR A 360 1.55 -29.88 3.07
N LEU A 361 0.40 -29.52 3.63
CA LEU A 361 0.12 -29.69 5.06
C LEU A 361 0.03 -31.16 5.44
N THR A 362 -0.64 -31.97 4.63
CA THR A 362 -0.77 -33.42 4.87
C THR A 362 0.61 -34.08 4.88
N ASN A 363 1.47 -33.72 3.93
CA ASN A 363 2.86 -34.21 3.85
C ASN A 363 3.74 -33.73 5.02
N LEU A 364 3.43 -32.59 5.63
CA LEU A 364 4.16 -32.05 6.78
C LEU A 364 3.90 -32.86 8.06
N PHE A 365 2.71 -33.46 8.18
CA PHE A 365 2.28 -34.24 9.36
C PHE A 365 2.43 -35.75 9.17
N THR A 366 2.88 -36.22 8.01
CA THR A 366 3.20 -37.63 7.73
C THR A 366 4.67 -38.01 7.98
N PHE A 367 5.40 -37.22 8.78
CA PHE A 367 6.75 -37.55 9.27
C PHE A 367 6.72 -38.11 10.68
#